data_AF-A0A9E2BNF7-F1
#
_entry.id   AF-A0A9E2BNF7-F1
#
_cell.length_a   1.000
_cell.length_b   1.000
_cell.length_c   1.000
_cell.angle_alpha   90.00
_cell.angle_beta   90.00
_cell.angle_gamma   90.00
#
_symmetry.space_group_name_H-M   'P 1'
#
loop_
_entity.id
_entity.type
_entity.pdbx_description
1 polymer ?
#
loop_
_entity_poly.entity_id
_entity_poly.type
_entity_poly.pdbx_seq_one_letter_code
_entity_poly.pdbx_strand_id
1 'polypeptide(L)'
;MKKNQLVLILVVVVVVAGLAYYFTRPKVEEAVEKPFMIGIMTGTVAQGEDEYRAAERVIAKYGSDRVIHLVYPDNFMGEQETKISQIISLAQNPDVKVIIISQAVPGALPALRKLKEIRPDILFGFVNPHEDPDMVNAEAHFSIQPDEKLRGRTIITQAKKMGATTGMTPIL
;
A
#
# COMPACT_ATOMS: atom_id res chain seq x y z
N MET A 1 -45.80 -43.42 -36.10
CA MET A 1 -44.64 -43.65 -35.20
C MET A 1 -45.17 -43.95 -33.80
N LYS A 2 -44.70 -44.99 -33.12
CA LYS A 2 -45.25 -45.39 -31.80
C LYS A 2 -44.79 -44.40 -30.72
N LYS A 3 -45.64 -44.12 -29.70
CA LYS A 3 -45.35 -43.18 -28.59
C LYS A 3 -43.96 -43.39 -27.96
N ASN A 4 -43.53 -44.64 -27.82
CA ASN A 4 -42.23 -44.99 -27.24
C ASN A 4 -41.03 -44.59 -28.13
N GLN A 5 -41.21 -44.52 -29.45
CA GLN A 5 -40.18 -44.04 -30.38
C GLN A 5 -40.03 -42.51 -30.33
N LEU A 6 -41.13 -41.78 -30.13
CA LEU A 6 -41.09 -40.32 -29.92
C LEU A 6 -40.35 -39.95 -28.64
N VAL A 7 -40.58 -40.69 -27.55
CA VAL A 7 -39.86 -40.49 -26.28
C VAL A 7 -38.37 -40.75 -26.43
N LEU A 8 -37.99 -41.82 -27.15
CA LEU A 8 -36.58 -42.15 -27.36
C LEU A 8 -35.85 -41.08 -28.19
N ILE A 9 -36.48 -40.56 -29.25
CA ILE A 9 -35.91 -39.48 -30.06
C ILE A 9 -35.75 -38.22 -29.22
N LEU A 10 -36.73 -37.87 -28.38
CA LEU A 10 -36.63 -36.70 -27.51
C LEU A 10 -35.47 -36.82 -26.52
N VAL A 11 -35.28 -37.99 -25.91
CA VAL A 11 -34.14 -38.24 -25.00
C VAL A 11 -32.81 -38.08 -25.73
N VAL A 12 -32.68 -38.64 -26.94
CA VAL A 12 -31.46 -38.51 -27.74
C VAL A 12 -31.18 -37.05 -28.09
N VAL A 13 -32.20 -36.28 -28.47
CA VAL A 13 -32.05 -34.84 -28.79
C VAL A 13 -31.59 -34.05 -27.56
N VAL A 14 -32.15 -34.31 -26.39
CA VAL A 14 -31.75 -33.64 -25.14
C VAL A 14 -30.31 -33.99 -24.75
N VAL A 15 -29.90 -35.25 -24.89
CA VAL A 15 -28.54 -35.69 -24.59
C VAL A 15 -27.54 -35.07 -25.58
N VAL A 16 -27.85 -35.06 -26.88
CA VAL A 16 -26.98 -34.46 -27.91
C VAL A 16 -26.88 -32.96 -27.73
N ALA A 17 -27.98 -32.26 -27.42
CA ALA A 17 -27.97 -30.83 -27.14
C ALA A 17 -27.16 -30.51 -25.86
N GLY A 18 -27.30 -31.33 -24.81
CA GLY A 18 -26.52 -31.18 -23.58
C GLY A 18 -25.02 -31.41 -23.79
N LEU A 19 -24.65 -32.41 -24.60
CA LEU A 19 -23.25 -32.66 -24.97
C LEU A 19 -22.71 -31.54 -25.84
N ALA A 20 -23.44 -31.08 -26.85
CA ALA A 20 -23.05 -29.96 -27.69
C ALA A 20 -22.79 -28.71 -26.83
N TYR A 21 -23.70 -28.38 -25.91
CA TYR A 21 -23.53 -27.28 -24.96
C TYR A 21 -22.30 -27.47 -24.06
N TYR A 22 -22.05 -28.69 -23.57
CA TYR A 22 -20.87 -28.99 -22.75
C TYR A 22 -19.55 -28.82 -23.51
N PHE A 23 -19.51 -29.19 -24.79
CA PHE A 23 -18.32 -29.06 -25.63
C PHE A 23 -18.12 -27.64 -26.20
N THR A 24 -19.19 -26.85 -26.36
CA THR A 24 -19.11 -25.47 -26.87
C THR A 24 -19.12 -24.42 -25.76
N ARG A 25 -19.24 -24.80 -24.49
CA ARG A 25 -19.16 -23.83 -23.39
C ARG A 25 -17.81 -23.14 -23.44
N PRO A 26 -17.75 -21.80 -23.32
CA PRO A 26 -16.47 -21.12 -23.14
C PRO A 26 -15.80 -21.71 -21.89
N LYS A 27 -14.60 -22.25 -22.05
CA LYS A 27 -13.77 -22.61 -20.90
C LYS A 27 -13.45 -21.31 -20.19
N VAL A 28 -13.93 -21.17 -18.95
CA VAL A 28 -13.45 -20.13 -18.05
C VAL A 28 -11.99 -20.47 -17.78
N GLU A 29 -11.07 -19.76 -18.41
CA GLU A 29 -9.67 -19.78 -18.01
C GLU A 29 -9.65 -19.31 -16.55
N GLU A 30 -9.15 -20.16 -15.65
CA GLU A 30 -8.84 -19.71 -14.29
C GLU A 30 -7.86 -18.54 -14.43
N ALA A 31 -8.32 -17.34 -14.09
CA ALA A 31 -7.47 -16.18 -14.04
C ALA A 31 -6.35 -16.51 -13.04
N VAL A 32 -5.13 -16.69 -13.55
CA VAL A 32 -3.94 -16.72 -12.71
C VAL A 32 -3.94 -15.38 -11.98
N GLU A 33 -4.23 -15.40 -10.69
CA GLU A 33 -4.32 -14.19 -9.86
C GLU A 33 -2.96 -13.51 -9.92
N LYS A 34 -2.86 -12.48 -10.75
CA LYS A 34 -1.60 -11.77 -10.93
C LYS A 34 -1.23 -11.18 -9.57
N PRO A 35 -0.02 -11.44 -9.07
CA PRO A 35 0.33 -10.98 -7.75
C PRO A 35 0.24 -9.46 -7.62
N PHE A 36 -0.28 -8.99 -6.48
CA PHE A 36 -0.36 -7.56 -6.18
C PHE A 36 1.03 -6.93 -6.01
N MET A 37 1.08 -5.62 -6.25
CA MET A 37 2.26 -4.79 -6.06
C MET A 37 2.10 -3.83 -4.86
N ILE A 38 3.23 -3.43 -4.30
CA ILE A 38 3.35 -2.47 -3.20
C ILE A 38 4.12 -1.25 -3.70
N GLY A 39 3.53 -0.06 -3.56
CA GLY A 39 4.24 1.20 -3.69
C GLY A 39 4.91 1.57 -2.38
N ILE A 40 6.19 1.90 -2.42
CA ILE A 40 6.95 2.41 -1.27
C ILE A 40 7.50 3.78 -1.66
N MET A 41 7.33 4.76 -0.79
CA MET A 41 7.96 6.07 -0.95
C MET A 41 8.84 6.42 0.24
N THR A 42 10.06 6.86 -0.01
CA THR A 42 11.02 7.30 1.02
C THR A 42 11.67 8.63 0.66
N GLY A 43 12.45 9.20 1.58
CA GLY A 43 13.39 10.27 1.26
C GLY A 43 14.62 9.75 0.53
N THR A 44 15.50 10.67 0.14
CA THR A 44 16.82 10.34 -0.42
C THR A 44 17.76 9.83 0.68
N VAL A 45 18.85 9.16 0.29
CA VAL A 45 19.93 8.78 1.21
C VAL A 45 20.49 9.98 1.96
N ALA A 46 20.51 11.17 1.33
CA ALA A 46 21.00 12.39 1.96
C ALA A 46 20.08 12.92 3.07
N GLN A 47 18.77 12.64 2.99
CA GLN A 47 17.82 13.00 4.05
C GLN A 47 17.71 11.93 5.14
N GLY A 48 17.88 10.67 4.77
CA GLY A 48 17.81 9.52 5.67
C GLY A 48 18.21 8.27 4.93
N GLU A 49 19.35 7.68 5.29
CA GLU A 49 19.83 6.47 4.63
C GLU A 49 18.96 5.25 4.99
N ASP A 50 18.54 5.15 6.24
CA ASP A 50 17.94 3.92 6.78
C ASP A 50 16.67 3.50 6.02
N GLU A 51 15.76 4.42 5.74
CA GLU A 51 14.50 4.12 5.07
C GLU A 51 14.70 3.83 3.58
N TYR A 52 15.61 4.56 2.92
CA TYR A 52 15.98 4.29 1.54
C TYR A 52 16.57 2.89 1.39
N ARG A 53 17.54 2.53 2.25
CA ARG A 53 18.15 1.19 2.27
C ARG A 53 17.14 0.11 2.67
N ALA A 54 16.17 0.42 3.53
CA ALA A 54 15.09 -0.51 3.86
C ALA A 54 14.24 -0.83 2.62
N ALA A 55 13.89 0.17 1.81
CA ALA A 55 13.17 -0.05 0.56
C ALA A 55 13.98 -0.90 -0.43
N GLU A 56 15.29 -0.65 -0.57
CA GLU A 56 16.16 -1.49 -1.40
C GLU A 56 16.20 -2.95 -0.92
N ARG A 57 16.26 -3.19 0.39
CA ARG A 57 16.21 -4.55 0.96
C ARG A 57 14.88 -5.24 0.70
N VAL A 58 13.77 -4.49 0.73
CA VAL A 58 12.43 -5.02 0.41
C VAL A 58 12.35 -5.39 -1.07
N ILE A 59 12.87 -4.55 -1.97
CA ILE A 59 12.97 -4.86 -3.40
C ILE A 59 13.85 -6.08 -3.64
N ALA A 60 15.03 -6.16 -3.01
CA ALA A 60 15.94 -7.30 -3.17
C ALA A 60 15.29 -8.62 -2.71
N LYS A 61 14.42 -8.57 -1.69
CA LYS A 61 13.73 -9.75 -1.15
C LYS A 61 12.54 -10.19 -2.01
N TYR A 62 11.74 -9.25 -2.52
CA TYR A 62 10.46 -9.56 -3.16
C TYR A 62 10.42 -9.32 -4.67
N GLY A 63 11.41 -8.65 -5.23
CA GLY A 63 11.51 -8.34 -6.66
C GLY A 63 10.88 -6.99 -7.04
N SER A 64 11.41 -6.37 -8.08
CA SER A 64 10.87 -5.13 -8.67
C SER A 64 9.55 -5.35 -9.41
N ASP A 65 9.16 -6.61 -9.67
CA ASP A 65 7.84 -7.01 -10.14
C ASP A 65 6.78 -6.97 -9.03
N ARG A 66 7.19 -6.84 -7.76
CA ARG A 66 6.30 -6.72 -6.59
C ARG A 66 6.35 -5.38 -5.90
N VAL A 67 7.44 -4.63 -6.05
CA VAL A 67 7.70 -3.42 -5.29
C VAL A 67 8.11 -2.29 -6.20
N ILE A 68 7.37 -1.18 -6.14
CA ILE A 68 7.72 0.08 -6.80
C ILE A 68 8.24 1.02 -5.71
N HIS A 69 9.50 1.45 -5.82
CA HIS A 69 10.08 2.40 -4.89
C HIS A 69 10.22 3.77 -5.56
N LEU A 70 9.61 4.78 -4.95
CA LEU A 70 9.75 6.19 -5.32
C LEU A 70 10.46 6.96 -4.21
N VAL A 71 11.06 8.07 -4.61
CA VAL A 71 11.76 8.99 -3.70
C VAL A 71 11.10 10.35 -3.79
N TYR A 72 10.66 10.90 -2.66
CA TYR A 72 10.10 12.26 -2.63
C TYR A 72 11.22 13.32 -2.73
N PRO A 73 10.91 14.54 -3.21
CA PRO A 73 11.90 15.60 -3.35
C PRO A 73 12.51 16.03 -2.01
N ASP A 74 13.80 16.35 -2.00
CA ASP A 74 14.46 16.83 -0.78
C ASP A 74 13.82 18.14 -0.28
N ASN A 75 13.46 19.04 -1.18
CA ASN A 75 12.71 20.25 -0.87
C ASN A 75 11.19 19.98 -0.79
N PHE A 76 10.77 18.96 -0.05
CA PHE A 76 9.36 18.56 0.05
C PHE A 76 8.43 19.69 0.53
N MET A 77 8.95 20.68 1.28
CA MET A 77 8.16 21.84 1.70
C MET A 77 7.78 22.75 0.52
N GLY A 78 8.68 22.94 -0.43
CA GLY A 78 8.46 23.75 -1.63
C GLY A 78 7.88 22.96 -2.81
N GLU A 79 8.02 21.63 -2.79
CA GLU A 79 7.67 20.74 -3.91
C GLU A 79 6.53 19.76 -3.56
N GLN A 80 5.59 20.19 -2.72
CA GLN A 80 4.47 19.34 -2.28
C GLN A 80 3.63 18.81 -3.45
N GLU A 81 3.36 19.64 -4.48
CA GLU A 81 2.59 19.20 -5.66
C GLU A 81 3.31 18.13 -6.48
N THR A 82 4.64 18.23 -6.59
CA THR A 82 5.47 17.20 -7.22
C THR A 82 5.35 15.89 -6.45
N LYS A 83 5.50 15.95 -5.12
CA LYS A 83 5.36 14.78 -4.25
C LYS A 83 3.96 14.16 -4.35
N ILE A 84 2.91 14.98 -4.29
CA ILE A 84 1.51 14.52 -4.42
C ILE A 84 1.33 13.77 -5.75
N SER A 85 1.86 14.33 -6.83
CA SER A 85 1.79 13.73 -8.17
C SER A 85 2.55 12.39 -8.25
N GLN A 86 3.71 12.28 -7.61
CA GLN A 86 4.46 11.01 -7.51
C GLN A 86 3.70 9.96 -6.69
N ILE A 87 3.05 10.34 -5.60
CA ILE A 87 2.22 9.40 -4.81
C ILE A 87 1.03 8.92 -5.65
N ILE A 88 0.36 9.83 -6.36
CA ILE A 88 -0.78 9.49 -7.22
C ILE A 88 -0.36 8.59 -8.39
N SER A 89 0.85 8.76 -8.93
CA SER A 89 1.32 7.94 -10.05
C SER A 89 1.45 6.45 -9.69
N LEU A 90 1.73 6.11 -8.43
CA LEU A 90 1.71 4.72 -7.96
C LEU A 90 0.34 4.06 -8.16
N ALA A 91 -0.73 4.83 -8.01
CA ALA A 91 -2.10 4.33 -8.14
C ALA A 91 -2.59 4.24 -9.59
N GLN A 92 -1.80 4.72 -10.56
CA GLN A 92 -2.06 4.48 -11.99
C GLN A 92 -1.81 3.02 -12.37
N ASN A 93 -0.98 2.30 -11.61
CA ASN A 93 -0.82 0.87 -11.78
C ASN A 93 -2.00 0.12 -11.12
N PRO A 94 -2.82 -0.64 -11.89
CA PRO A 94 -3.97 -1.35 -11.36
C PRO A 94 -3.60 -2.47 -10.37
N ASP A 95 -2.38 -2.99 -10.47
CA ASP A 95 -1.86 -4.08 -9.63
C ASP A 95 -1.36 -3.58 -8.28
N VAL A 96 -1.14 -2.26 -8.11
CA VAL A 96 -0.79 -1.68 -6.81
C VAL A 96 -2.01 -1.72 -5.90
N LYS A 97 -1.88 -2.42 -4.77
CA LYS A 97 -2.93 -2.58 -3.74
C LYS A 97 -2.54 -2.00 -2.38
N VAL A 98 -1.27 -1.69 -2.18
CA VAL A 98 -0.78 -1.07 -0.94
C VAL A 98 0.20 0.04 -1.28
N ILE A 99 0.07 1.19 -0.63
CA ILE A 99 1.06 2.28 -0.70
C ILE A 99 1.55 2.58 0.72
N ILE A 100 2.86 2.50 0.91
CA ILE A 100 3.56 2.76 2.17
C ILE A 100 4.43 4.01 1.98
N ILE A 101 4.24 5.02 2.81
CA ILE A 101 5.03 6.26 2.76
C ILE A 101 5.82 6.39 4.05
N SER A 102 7.15 6.40 3.92
CA SER A 102 8.03 6.74 5.03
C SER A 102 8.05 8.25 5.28
N GLN A 103 8.18 8.60 6.54
CA GLN A 103 8.16 9.93 7.14
C GLN A 103 6.89 10.73 6.94
N ALA A 104 6.05 10.39 5.95
CA ALA A 104 4.83 11.11 5.58
C ALA A 104 4.96 12.64 5.78
N VAL A 105 6.04 13.23 5.23
CA VAL A 105 6.27 14.68 5.29
C VAL A 105 5.13 15.44 4.57
N PRO A 106 4.98 16.76 4.72
CA PRO A 106 3.87 17.50 4.13
C PRO A 106 3.57 17.15 2.67
N GLY A 107 2.29 17.00 2.35
CA GLY A 107 1.80 16.53 1.06
C GLY A 107 1.39 15.05 1.02
N ALA A 108 1.66 14.26 2.06
CA ALA A 108 1.25 12.84 2.09
C ALA A 108 -0.27 12.67 2.36
N LEU A 109 -0.83 13.35 3.37
CA LEU A 109 -2.26 13.34 3.66
C LEU A 109 -3.12 13.92 2.51
N PRO A 110 -2.77 15.07 1.89
CA PRO A 110 -3.46 15.55 0.69
C PRO A 110 -3.46 14.52 -0.45
N ALA A 111 -2.35 13.82 -0.67
CA ALA A 111 -2.28 12.76 -1.67
C ALA A 111 -3.17 11.57 -1.30
N LEU A 112 -3.17 11.15 -0.04
CA LEU A 112 -4.05 10.09 0.47
C LEU A 112 -5.52 10.40 0.25
N ARG A 113 -5.96 11.62 0.52
CA ARG A 113 -7.36 12.05 0.30
C ARG A 113 -7.76 11.94 -1.17
N LYS A 114 -6.93 12.49 -2.07
CA LYS A 114 -7.14 12.35 -3.53
C LYS A 114 -7.19 10.88 -3.95
N LEU A 115 -6.31 10.06 -3.38
CA LEU A 115 -6.25 8.64 -3.68
C LEU A 115 -7.48 7.85 -3.24
N LYS A 116 -8.07 8.18 -2.09
CA LYS A 116 -9.34 7.58 -1.65
C LYS A 116 -10.49 7.86 -2.62
N GLU A 117 -10.48 9.01 -3.30
CA GLU A 117 -11.50 9.35 -4.29
C GLU A 117 -11.33 8.54 -5.59
N ILE A 118 -10.10 8.33 -6.06
CA ILE A 118 -9.84 7.71 -7.37
C ILE A 118 -9.55 6.20 -7.31
N ARG A 119 -9.01 5.70 -6.20
CA ARG A 119 -8.58 4.32 -5.96
C ARG A 119 -8.88 3.90 -4.51
N PRO A 120 -10.17 3.82 -4.13
CA PRO A 120 -10.57 3.43 -2.76
C PRO A 120 -10.20 1.99 -2.40
N ASP A 121 -9.78 1.17 -3.37
CA ASP A 121 -9.34 -0.22 -3.17
C ASP A 121 -7.90 -0.34 -2.66
N ILE A 122 -7.11 0.74 -2.64
CA ILE A 122 -5.73 0.72 -2.16
C ILE A 122 -5.68 0.91 -0.64
N LEU A 123 -4.90 0.08 0.03
CA LEU A 123 -4.55 0.29 1.44
C LEU A 123 -3.37 1.25 1.57
N PHE A 124 -3.42 2.09 2.60
CA PHE A 124 -2.45 3.16 2.80
C PHE A 124 -1.90 3.14 4.21
N GLY A 125 -0.59 3.22 4.35
CA GLY A 125 -0.01 3.40 5.67
C GLY A 125 1.29 4.18 5.69
N PHE A 126 1.58 4.72 6.87
CA PHE A 126 2.72 5.58 7.10
C PHE A 126 3.70 4.96 8.09
N VAL A 127 4.99 5.20 7.86
CA VAL A 127 6.08 4.84 8.77
C VAL A 127 6.73 6.14 9.23
N ASN A 128 6.83 6.36 10.54
CA ASN A 128 7.36 7.58 11.15
C ASN A 128 6.73 8.89 10.63
N PRO A 129 5.39 9.02 10.54
CA PRO A 129 4.76 10.21 9.95
C PRO A 129 5.14 11.51 10.67
N HIS A 130 5.34 12.59 9.90
CA HIS A 130 5.67 13.94 10.36
C HIS A 130 4.50 14.92 10.24
N GLU A 131 3.42 14.53 9.56
CA GLU A 131 2.15 15.25 9.61
C GLU A 131 1.44 15.05 10.97
N ASP A 132 0.38 15.84 11.21
CA ASP A 132 -0.35 15.83 12.47
C ASP A 132 -0.82 14.41 12.87
N PRO A 133 -0.49 13.91 14.08
CA PRO A 133 -0.81 12.54 14.48
C PRO A 133 -2.31 12.23 14.49
N ASP A 134 -3.16 13.17 14.91
CA ASP A 134 -4.60 12.93 14.99
C ASP A 134 -5.20 12.83 13.58
N MET A 135 -4.76 13.69 12.67
CA MET A 135 -5.13 13.61 11.25
C MET A 135 -4.63 12.32 10.59
N VAL A 136 -3.38 11.94 10.84
CA VAL A 136 -2.81 10.68 10.33
C VAL A 136 -3.63 9.49 10.79
N ASN A 137 -3.93 9.40 12.08
CA ASN A 137 -4.67 8.27 12.66
C ASN A 137 -6.13 8.22 12.21
N ALA A 138 -6.73 9.36 11.88
CA ALA A 138 -8.08 9.42 11.34
C ALA A 138 -8.15 8.96 9.88
N GLU A 139 -7.06 9.08 9.12
CA GLU A 139 -7.09 8.92 7.66
C GLU A 139 -6.31 7.71 7.13
N ALA A 140 -5.15 7.38 7.69
CA ALA A 140 -4.36 6.24 7.24
C ALA A 140 -4.99 4.92 7.71
N HIS A 141 -4.82 3.84 6.94
CA HIS A 141 -5.25 2.51 7.39
C HIS A 141 -4.36 1.97 8.51
N PHE A 142 -3.08 2.35 8.48
CA PHE A 142 -2.15 2.14 9.59
C PHE A 142 -1.10 3.24 9.62
N SER A 143 -0.60 3.53 10.82
CA SER A 143 0.58 4.37 11.04
C SER A 143 1.44 3.67 12.09
N ILE A 144 2.74 3.63 11.86
CA ILE A 144 3.69 3.10 12.85
C ILE A 144 4.79 4.13 13.10
N GLN A 145 5.11 4.35 14.36
CA GLN A 145 6.24 5.18 14.77
C GLN A 145 6.69 4.80 16.17
N PRO A 146 7.93 5.12 16.55
CA PRO A 146 8.36 5.11 17.94
C PRO A 146 7.45 5.99 18.82
N ASP A 147 7.39 5.66 20.10
CA ASP A 147 6.70 6.51 21.08
C ASP A 147 7.53 7.77 21.35
N GLU A 148 7.34 8.77 20.49
CA GLU A 148 7.99 10.08 20.54
C GLU A 148 7.72 10.83 21.85
N LYS A 149 6.49 10.68 22.38
CA LYS A 149 6.07 11.32 23.63
C LYS A 149 6.85 10.74 24.81
N LEU A 150 6.96 9.42 24.88
CA LEU A 150 7.78 8.75 25.89
C LEU A 150 9.28 8.97 25.65
N ARG A 151 9.71 9.07 24.39
CA ARG A 151 11.11 9.36 24.04
C ARG A 151 11.58 10.67 24.65
N GLY A 152 10.75 11.71 24.62
CA GLY A 152 11.01 13.00 25.29
C GLY A 152 11.31 12.85 26.79
N ARG A 153 10.67 11.92 27.49
CA ARG A 153 10.89 11.68 28.93
C ARG A 153 12.08 10.75 29.20
N THR A 154 12.23 9.71 28.39
CA THR A 154 13.27 8.70 28.59
C THR A 154 14.66 9.24 28.27
N ILE A 155 14.81 10.08 27.24
CA ILE A 155 16.09 10.74 26.93
C ILE A 155 16.58 11.56 28.12
N ILE A 156 15.71 12.40 28.68
CA ILE A 156 16.06 13.25 29.84
C ILE A 156 16.44 12.40 31.05
N THR A 157 15.71 11.31 31.29
CA THR A 157 16.02 10.38 32.38
C THR A 157 17.40 9.73 32.21
N GLN A 158 17.76 9.30 30.99
CA GLN A 158 19.07 8.72 30.73
C GLN A 158 20.19 9.76 30.79
N ALA A 159 19.98 10.97 30.27
CA ALA A 159 20.94 12.07 30.37
C ALA A 159 21.27 12.40 31.83
N LYS A 160 20.27 12.40 32.73
CA LYS A 160 20.47 12.57 34.18
C LYS A 160 21.31 11.45 34.79
N LYS A 161 21.04 10.19 34.42
CA LYS A 161 21.86 9.04 34.88
C LYS A 161 23.31 9.14 34.41
N MET A 162 23.54 9.74 33.24
CA MET A 162 24.87 9.97 32.67
C MET A 162 25.57 11.22 33.25
N GLY A 163 24.97 11.92 34.22
CA GLY A 163 25.62 13.00 34.94
C GLY A 163 25.50 14.39 34.30
N ALA A 164 24.65 14.57 33.29
CA ALA A 164 24.33 15.93 32.86
C ALA A 164 23.61 16.68 34.01
N THR A 165 23.61 18.02 34.00
CA THR A 165 23.11 18.84 35.13
C THR A 165 22.19 19.98 34.69
N THR A 166 21.98 20.15 33.38
CA THR A 166 21.20 21.24 32.79
C THR A 166 20.15 20.67 31.84
N GLY A 167 18.95 21.26 31.79
CA GLY A 167 17.86 20.78 30.92
C GLY A 167 17.16 19.50 31.39
N MET A 168 17.22 19.19 32.69
CA MET A 168 16.80 17.89 33.25
C MET A 168 15.39 17.83 33.83
N THR A 169 14.63 18.90 33.71
CA THR A 169 13.26 18.92 34.21
C THR A 169 12.40 18.10 33.26
N PRO A 170 11.77 16.99 33.72
CA PRO A 170 10.83 16.27 32.89
C PRO A 170 9.67 17.21 32.54
N ILE A 171 9.39 17.40 31.26
CA ILE A 171 8.22 18.16 30.81
C ILE A 171 7.00 17.27 31.09
N LEU A 172 6.08 17.77 31.93
CA LEU A 172 4.84 17.09 32.33
C LEU A 172 3.87 16.99 31.14
#